data_AF-A0A0R1UIH0-F1
#
_entry.id   AF-A0A0R1UIH0-F1
#
_cell.length_a   1.000
_cell.length_b   1.000
_cell.length_c   1.000
_cell.angle_alpha   90.00
_cell.angle_beta   90.00
_cell.angle_gamma   90.00
#
_symmetry.space_group_name_H-M   'P 1'
#
loop_
_entity.id
_entity.type
_entity.pdbx_description
1 polymer ?
#
loop_
_entity_poly.entity_id
_entity_poly.type
_entity_poly.pdbx_seq_one_letter_code
_entity_poly.pdbx_strand_id
1 'polypeptide(L)'
;MTIGELLKKEKTQKEWVGNIVSTSYYAKVEKNVHRISAEDLLALLDYNNISTEEFFQELKDSQNPLKSQKNIWANTVISATYNNDLLAIKRVMYEIKKSDLPQDNKEKLLLESQGMIESVKMDTIPNYQTDQKFIQKIKKEIFSIPETNKYKLSLYANFIHLYDYETSTAIIRQILKKFDVKTSSTKEQVAIGTILVNYLSNSIETSHYDKLGYYFDFAQKLPITTDIYLIKCSIASLKNLWKYHFDHNPKYIENCRTIVKTYNLSGLKEVGKSVQELIDMEIKKQK
;
A
#
# COMPACT_ATOMS: atom_id res chain seq x y z
N MET A 1 7.73 22.82 -13.54
CA MET A 1 7.11 23.78 -14.49
C MET A 1 6.31 24.80 -13.69
N THR A 2 5.98 25.95 -14.28
CA THR A 2 5.10 26.96 -13.69
C THR A 2 3.66 26.81 -14.19
N ILE A 3 2.72 27.56 -13.59
CA ILE A 3 1.34 27.65 -14.08
C ILE A 3 1.31 28.13 -15.53
N GLY A 4 2.07 29.18 -15.87
CA GLY A 4 2.15 29.73 -17.22
C GLY A 4 2.66 28.72 -18.25
N GLU A 5 3.68 27.94 -17.89
CA GLU A 5 4.24 26.90 -18.75
C GLU A 5 3.25 25.75 -19.00
N LEU A 6 2.45 25.38 -18.00
CA LEU A 6 1.46 24.32 -18.12
C LEU A 6 0.20 24.73 -18.88
N LEU A 7 -0.14 26.02 -18.84
CA LEU A 7 -1.24 26.57 -19.61
C LEU A 7 -0.93 26.62 -21.12
N LYS A 8 0.35 26.56 -21.50
CA LYS A 8 0.78 26.54 -22.90
C LYS A 8 0.43 25.19 -23.55
N LYS A 9 -0.68 25.14 -24.28
CA LYS A 9 -1.20 23.94 -24.98
C LYS A 9 -1.31 24.21 -26.49
N GLU A 10 -1.81 23.23 -27.25
CA GLU A 10 -1.81 23.24 -28.74
C GLU A 10 -2.78 24.25 -29.38
N LYS A 11 -3.69 24.88 -28.62
CA LYS A 11 -4.61 25.90 -29.13
C LYS A 11 -3.95 27.27 -29.23
N THR A 12 -4.48 28.15 -30.08
CA THR A 12 -4.03 29.54 -30.11
C THR A 12 -4.44 30.27 -28.82
N GLN A 13 -3.65 31.28 -28.40
CA GLN A 13 -3.95 32.08 -27.21
C GLN A 13 -5.34 32.72 -27.26
N LYS A 14 -5.83 33.09 -28.45
CA LYS A 14 -7.17 33.66 -28.63
C LYS A 14 -8.27 32.64 -28.37
N GLU A 15 -8.10 31.41 -28.86
CA GLU A 15 -9.03 30.31 -28.61
C GLU A 15 -9.02 29.89 -27.14
N TRP A 16 -7.85 29.98 -26.49
CA TRP A 16 -7.69 29.59 -25.09
C TRP A 16 -8.42 30.50 -24.11
N VAL A 17 -8.35 31.81 -24.33
CA VAL A 17 -8.83 32.80 -23.34
C VAL A 17 -10.31 33.11 -23.46
N GLY A 18 -10.93 32.88 -24.62
CA GLY A 18 -12.29 33.29 -24.89
C GLY A 18 -12.52 34.76 -24.54
N ASN A 19 -13.49 35.02 -23.65
CA ASN A 19 -13.78 36.35 -23.10
C ASN A 19 -13.35 36.50 -21.62
N ILE A 20 -12.59 35.55 -21.08
CA ILE A 20 -12.25 35.50 -19.64
C ILE A 20 -11.17 36.53 -19.33
N VAL A 21 -10.09 36.52 -20.11
CA VAL A 21 -8.99 37.49 -20.01
C VAL A 21 -8.57 37.97 -21.39
N SER A 22 -7.89 39.11 -21.46
CA SER A 22 -7.31 39.57 -22.72
C SER A 22 -6.19 38.64 -23.20
N THR A 23 -6.09 38.44 -24.51
CA THR A 23 -5.03 37.62 -25.13
C THR A 23 -3.64 38.15 -24.78
N SER A 24 -3.47 39.48 -24.69
CA SER A 24 -2.18 40.09 -24.33
C SER A 24 -1.78 39.85 -22.87
N TYR A 25 -2.76 39.84 -21.95
CA TYR A 25 -2.53 39.47 -20.55
C TYR A 25 -2.15 38.00 -20.44
N TYR A 26 -2.90 37.11 -21.09
CA TYR A 26 -2.63 35.67 -21.08
C TYR A 26 -1.26 35.32 -21.67
N ALA A 27 -0.85 35.99 -22.76
CA ALA A 27 0.49 35.82 -23.32
C ALA A 27 1.61 36.17 -22.33
N LYS A 28 1.38 37.11 -21.40
CA LYS A 28 2.32 37.44 -20.33
C LYS A 28 2.29 36.40 -19.20
N VAL A 29 1.13 35.81 -18.92
CA VAL A 29 1.00 34.70 -17.96
C VAL A 29 1.77 33.48 -18.47
N GLU A 30 1.59 33.07 -19.73
CA GLU A 30 2.31 31.92 -20.32
C GLU A 30 3.83 32.09 -20.30
N LYS A 31 4.30 33.34 -20.45
CA LYS A 31 5.73 33.70 -20.39
C LYS A 31 6.25 33.89 -18.96
N ASN A 32 5.45 33.59 -17.94
CA ASN A 32 5.77 33.80 -16.52
C ASN A 32 6.11 35.26 -16.15
N VAL A 33 5.68 36.22 -16.97
CA VAL A 33 5.90 37.65 -16.72
C VAL A 33 4.84 38.18 -15.75
N HIS A 34 3.60 37.68 -15.87
CA HIS A 34 2.49 38.05 -14.99
C HIS A 34 1.99 36.83 -14.19
N ARG A 35 1.55 37.08 -12.96
CA ARG A 35 0.75 36.11 -12.20
C ARG A 35 -0.70 36.15 -12.68
N ILE A 36 -1.35 35.01 -12.59
CA ILE A 36 -2.80 34.86 -12.81
C ILE A 36 -3.52 34.76 -11.47
N SER A 37 -4.71 35.34 -11.38
CA SER A 37 -5.57 35.16 -10.20
C SER A 37 -6.11 33.72 -10.14
N ALA A 38 -6.52 33.26 -8.96
CA ALA A 38 -7.13 31.93 -8.83
C ALA A 38 -8.47 31.85 -9.58
N GLU A 39 -9.25 32.93 -9.56
CA GLU A 39 -10.54 33.03 -10.24
C GLU A 39 -10.38 32.90 -11.76
N ASP A 40 -9.47 33.68 -12.35
CA ASP A 40 -9.19 33.63 -13.79
C ASP A 40 -8.62 32.27 -14.21
N LEU A 41 -7.75 31.68 -13.39
CA LEU A 41 -7.21 30.34 -13.66
C LEU A 41 -8.32 29.29 -13.68
N LEU A 42 -9.18 29.26 -12.67
CA LEU A 42 -10.28 28.30 -12.59
C LEU A 42 -11.25 28.49 -13.76
N ALA A 43 -11.59 29.73 -14.12
CA ALA A 43 -12.44 30.03 -15.26
C ALA A 43 -11.82 29.57 -16.59
N LEU A 44 -10.51 29.78 -16.78
CA LEU A 44 -9.80 29.32 -17.99
C LEU A 44 -9.73 27.79 -18.08
N LEU A 45 -9.53 27.10 -16.95
CA LEU A 45 -9.52 25.64 -16.91
C LEU A 45 -10.90 25.07 -17.26
N ASP A 46 -11.96 25.61 -16.66
CA ASP A 46 -13.34 25.22 -16.93
C ASP A 46 -13.72 25.46 -18.40
N TYR A 47 -13.44 26.65 -18.93
CA TYR A 47 -13.69 26.99 -20.34
C TYR A 47 -12.96 26.08 -21.34
N ASN A 48 -11.79 25.57 -20.97
CA ASN A 48 -11.02 24.62 -21.79
C ASN A 48 -11.30 23.15 -21.47
N ASN A 49 -12.29 22.84 -20.61
CA ASN A 49 -12.61 21.50 -20.14
C ASN A 49 -11.40 20.76 -19.53
N ILE A 50 -10.59 21.48 -18.76
CA ILE A 50 -9.45 20.90 -18.03
C ILE A 50 -9.88 20.67 -16.59
N SER A 51 -9.69 19.43 -16.12
CA SER A 51 -9.88 19.10 -14.71
C SER A 51 -8.91 19.90 -13.85
N THR A 52 -9.46 20.63 -12.88
CA THR A 52 -8.67 21.37 -11.90
C THR A 52 -7.77 20.44 -11.09
N GLU A 53 -8.27 19.26 -10.73
CA GLU A 53 -7.50 18.23 -10.05
C GLU A 53 -6.30 17.78 -10.88
N GLU A 54 -6.51 17.46 -12.16
CA GLU A 54 -5.44 17.01 -13.05
C GLU A 54 -4.40 18.10 -13.27
N PHE A 55 -4.82 19.34 -13.52
CA PHE A 55 -3.93 20.47 -13.73
C PHE A 55 -3.03 20.72 -12.51
N PHE A 56 -3.61 20.77 -11.31
CA PHE A 56 -2.83 20.98 -10.10
C PHE A 56 -1.98 19.76 -9.73
N GLN A 57 -2.39 18.55 -10.09
CA GLN A 57 -1.58 17.36 -9.93
C GLN A 57 -0.35 17.39 -10.86
N GLU A 58 -0.51 17.76 -12.13
CA GLU A 58 0.59 17.96 -13.10
C GLU A 58 1.54 19.07 -12.64
N LEU A 59 1.01 20.21 -12.18
CA LEU A 59 1.80 21.29 -11.59
C LEU A 59 2.64 20.79 -10.41
N LYS A 60 2.00 20.10 -9.46
CA LYS A 60 2.65 19.58 -8.27
C LYS A 60 3.74 18.55 -8.60
N ASP A 61 3.49 17.69 -9.57
CA ASP A 61 4.44 16.66 -9.98
C ASP A 61 5.62 17.28 -10.76
N SER A 62 5.37 18.28 -11.59
CA SER A 62 6.41 19.03 -12.31
C SER A 62 7.26 19.93 -11.41
N GLN A 63 6.72 20.36 -10.27
CA GLN A 63 7.41 21.18 -9.27
C GLN A 63 8.08 20.34 -8.18
N ASN A 64 7.73 19.07 -8.07
CA ASN A 64 8.33 18.15 -7.11
C ASN A 64 8.82 16.86 -7.79
N PRO A 65 9.84 16.94 -8.67
CA PRO A 65 10.44 15.76 -9.30
C PRO A 65 10.89 14.71 -8.27
N LEU A 66 11.32 15.17 -7.09
CA LEU A 66 11.69 14.30 -5.98
C LEU A 66 10.52 13.46 -5.45
N LYS A 67 9.29 13.99 -5.42
CA LYS A 67 8.10 13.21 -5.04
C LYS A 67 7.78 12.16 -6.10
N SER A 68 7.84 12.52 -7.39
CA SER A 68 7.65 11.57 -8.49
C SER A 68 8.70 10.46 -8.45
N GLN A 69 9.96 10.82 -8.21
CA GLN A 69 11.05 9.87 -8.06
C GLN A 69 10.85 8.94 -6.86
N LYS A 70 10.42 9.45 -5.71
CA LYS A 70 10.06 8.62 -4.54
C LYS A 70 8.98 7.59 -4.86
N ASN A 71 7.96 7.98 -5.62
CA ASN A 71 6.91 7.05 -6.06
C ASN A 71 7.45 5.96 -6.99
N ILE A 72 8.33 6.33 -7.93
CA ILE A 72 8.99 5.38 -8.83
C ILE A 72 9.83 4.38 -8.03
N TRP A 73 10.62 4.85 -7.06
CA TRP A 73 11.38 3.99 -6.16
C TRP A 73 10.49 3.06 -5.36
N ALA A 74 9.44 3.58 -4.73
CA ALA A 74 8.50 2.76 -3.96
C ALA A 74 7.85 1.67 -4.82
N ASN A 75 7.34 2.02 -6.01
CA ASN A 75 6.75 1.06 -6.94
C ASN A 75 7.76 0.02 -7.44
N THR A 76 9.00 0.45 -7.69
CA THR A 76 10.08 -0.47 -8.12
C THR A 76 10.43 -1.45 -7.01
N VAL A 77 10.56 -0.98 -5.76
CA VAL A 77 10.83 -1.85 -4.60
C VAL A 77 9.69 -2.83 -4.37
N ILE A 78 8.43 -2.38 -4.43
CA ILE A 78 7.25 -3.25 -4.28
C ILE A 78 7.24 -4.33 -5.38
N SER A 79 7.36 -3.92 -6.65
CA SER A 79 7.38 -4.86 -7.78
C SER A 79 8.55 -5.85 -7.68
N ALA A 80 9.73 -5.37 -7.32
CA ALA A 80 10.91 -6.22 -7.14
C ALA A 80 10.74 -7.21 -5.99
N THR A 81 10.07 -6.82 -4.90
CA THR A 81 9.77 -7.70 -3.76
C THR A 81 8.89 -8.86 -4.21
N TYR A 82 7.79 -8.59 -4.94
CA TYR A 82 6.92 -9.65 -5.46
C TYR A 82 7.59 -10.57 -6.48
N ASN A 83 8.61 -10.09 -7.18
CA ASN A 83 9.34 -10.86 -8.19
C ASN A 83 10.68 -11.44 -7.65
N ASN A 84 10.94 -11.34 -6.34
CA ASN A 84 12.21 -11.75 -5.71
C ASN A 84 13.47 -11.11 -6.35
N ASP A 85 13.35 -9.93 -6.95
CA ASP A 85 14.44 -9.21 -7.63
C ASP A 85 15.24 -8.34 -6.64
N LEU A 86 16.11 -8.98 -5.88
CA LEU A 86 17.00 -8.29 -4.94
C LEU A 86 17.94 -7.28 -5.61
N LEU A 87 18.26 -7.44 -6.90
CA LEU A 87 19.14 -6.52 -7.62
C LEU A 87 18.44 -5.19 -7.89
N ALA A 88 17.17 -5.22 -8.30
CA ALA A 88 16.36 -4.02 -8.49
C ALA A 88 16.20 -3.23 -7.18
N ILE A 89 15.96 -3.90 -6.04
CA ILE A 89 15.88 -3.23 -4.74
C ILE A 89 17.21 -2.56 -4.39
N LYS A 90 18.35 -3.26 -4.56
CA LYS A 90 19.69 -2.70 -4.31
C LYS A 90 20.01 -1.52 -5.22
N ARG A 91 19.57 -1.54 -6.48
CA ARG A 91 19.71 -0.41 -7.42
C ARG A 91 18.95 0.82 -6.92
N VAL A 92 17.70 0.65 -6.49
CA VAL A 92 16.92 1.74 -5.89
C VAL A 92 17.61 2.31 -4.65
N MET A 93 18.13 1.45 -3.76
CA MET A 93 18.88 1.90 -2.58
C MET A 93 20.12 2.73 -2.96
N TYR A 94 20.81 2.37 -4.04
CA TYR A 94 21.94 3.14 -4.55
C TYR A 94 21.51 4.53 -5.07
N GLU A 95 20.42 4.60 -5.82
CA GLU A 95 19.84 5.85 -6.32
C GLU A 95 19.40 6.77 -5.16
N ILE A 96 18.74 6.21 -4.14
CA ILE A 96 18.36 6.97 -2.93
C ILE A 96 19.59 7.61 -2.27
N LYS A 97 20.68 6.85 -2.09
CA LYS A 97 21.92 7.36 -1.48
C LYS A 97 22.49 8.54 -2.26
N LYS A 98 22.46 8.47 -3.60
CA LYS A 98 22.98 9.49 -4.52
C LYS A 98 22.06 10.70 -4.74
N SER A 99 20.80 10.60 -4.33
CA SER A 99 19.81 11.67 -4.55
C SER A 99 20.08 12.93 -3.70
N ASP A 100 19.38 14.02 -4.02
CA ASP A 100 19.43 15.28 -3.25
C ASP A 100 18.44 15.30 -2.08
N LEU A 101 17.91 14.14 -1.67
CA LEU A 101 16.99 14.08 -0.53
C LEU A 101 17.68 14.48 0.78
N PRO A 102 16.94 15.13 1.71
CA PRO A 102 17.40 15.30 3.08
C PRO A 102 17.83 13.96 3.68
N GLN A 103 18.87 13.98 4.51
CA GLN A 103 19.47 12.77 5.07
C GLN A 103 18.45 11.89 5.79
N ASP A 104 17.59 12.49 6.62
CA ASP A 104 16.52 11.76 7.34
C ASP A 104 15.57 11.03 6.37
N ASN A 105 15.26 11.65 5.22
CA ASN A 105 14.41 11.00 4.21
C ASN A 105 15.13 9.83 3.53
N LYS A 106 16.43 9.97 3.26
CA LYS A 106 17.23 8.87 2.71
C LYS A 106 17.26 7.70 3.68
N GLU A 107 17.52 7.97 4.96
CA GLU A 107 17.62 6.93 5.99
C GLU A 107 16.33 6.14 6.14
N LYS A 108 15.17 6.80 6.11
CA LYS A 108 13.86 6.13 6.15
C LYS A 108 13.62 5.25 4.94
N LEU A 109 13.81 5.78 3.73
CA LEU A 109 13.61 5.01 2.49
C LEU A 109 14.58 3.82 2.39
N LEU A 110 15.82 3.99 2.85
CA LEU A 110 16.81 2.92 2.89
C LEU A 110 16.46 1.86 3.93
N LEU A 111 15.94 2.26 5.09
CA LEU A 111 15.47 1.34 6.12
C LEU A 111 14.29 0.50 5.61
N GLU A 112 13.32 1.12 4.96
CA GLU A 112 12.17 0.44 4.33
C GLU A 112 12.63 -0.52 3.23
N SER A 113 13.51 -0.08 2.34
CA SER A 113 14.04 -0.92 1.26
C SER A 113 14.84 -2.11 1.79
N GLN A 114 15.62 -1.91 2.86
CA GLN A 114 16.30 -2.99 3.55
C GLN A 114 15.30 -3.97 4.16
N GLY A 115 14.20 -3.48 4.74
CA GLY A 115 13.13 -4.34 5.26
C GLY A 115 12.55 -5.25 4.18
N MET A 116 12.32 -4.72 2.98
CA MET A 116 11.85 -5.51 1.84
C MET A 116 12.86 -6.57 1.40
N ILE A 117 14.17 -6.28 1.45
CA ILE A 117 15.21 -7.29 1.22
C ILE A 117 15.13 -8.41 2.26
N GLU A 118 14.93 -8.06 3.54
CA GLU A 118 14.80 -9.06 4.60
C GLU A 118 13.57 -9.95 4.40
N SER A 119 12.43 -9.38 3.98
CA SER A 119 11.22 -10.15 3.61
C SER A 119 11.51 -11.16 2.49
N VAL A 120 12.12 -10.71 1.38
CA VAL A 120 12.45 -11.60 0.24
C VAL A 120 13.38 -12.74 0.67
N LYS A 121 14.36 -12.46 1.53
CA LYS A 121 15.25 -13.51 2.05
C LYS A 121 14.51 -14.51 2.93
N MET A 122 13.58 -14.07 3.77
CA MET A 122 12.76 -14.98 4.58
C MET A 122 11.95 -15.92 3.70
N ASP A 123 11.45 -15.44 2.57
CA ASP A 123 10.63 -16.24 1.64
C ASP A 123 11.48 -17.18 0.74
N THR A 124 12.73 -16.81 0.46
CA THR A 124 13.57 -17.51 -0.55
C THR A 124 14.72 -18.32 0.03
N ILE A 125 15.16 -18.04 1.26
CA ILE A 125 16.31 -18.71 1.89
C ILE A 125 15.80 -19.57 3.05
N PRO A 126 15.93 -20.91 2.96
CA PRO A 126 15.52 -21.81 4.03
C PRO A 126 16.22 -21.50 5.36
N ASN A 127 15.46 -21.48 6.45
CA ASN A 127 15.95 -21.20 7.82
C ASN A 127 16.63 -19.83 7.99
N TYR A 128 16.34 -18.87 7.11
CA TYR A 128 16.85 -17.51 7.26
C TYR A 128 16.25 -16.83 8.50
N GLN A 129 17.10 -16.15 9.26
CA GLN A 129 16.69 -15.32 10.39
C GLN A 129 17.17 -13.89 10.15
N THR A 130 16.23 -12.95 10.22
CA THR A 130 16.54 -11.52 10.13
C THR A 130 17.37 -11.07 11.34
N ASP A 131 18.36 -10.21 11.09
CA ASP A 131 19.21 -9.65 12.13
C ASP A 131 18.40 -8.90 13.20
N GLN A 132 18.63 -9.24 14.47
CA GLN A 132 17.89 -8.66 15.59
C GLN A 132 18.14 -7.16 15.74
N LYS A 133 19.33 -6.66 15.40
CA LYS A 133 19.60 -5.21 15.45
C LYS A 133 18.78 -4.48 14.39
N PHE A 134 18.63 -5.06 13.20
CA PHE A 134 17.74 -4.54 12.17
C PHE A 134 16.28 -4.52 12.62
N ILE A 135 15.78 -5.62 13.20
CA ILE A 135 14.40 -5.69 13.74
C ILE A 135 14.18 -4.58 14.77
N GLN A 136 15.11 -4.37 15.70
CA GLN A 136 14.98 -3.30 16.70
C GLN A 136 14.97 -1.90 16.05
N LYS A 137 15.78 -1.69 15.01
CA LYS A 137 15.81 -0.42 14.27
C LYS A 137 14.47 -0.13 13.58
N ILE A 138 13.89 -1.11 12.89
CA ILE A 138 12.61 -0.92 12.19
C ILE A 138 11.46 -0.71 13.17
N LYS A 139 11.46 -1.46 14.28
CA LYS A 139 10.49 -1.29 15.37
C LYS A 139 10.55 0.13 15.92
N LYS A 140 11.75 0.62 16.26
CA LYS A 140 11.95 1.98 16.77
C LYS A 140 11.42 3.05 15.82
N GLU A 141 11.71 2.94 14.52
CA GLU A 141 11.19 3.88 13.52
C GLU A 141 9.67 3.90 13.50
N ILE A 142 9.04 2.73 13.40
CA ILE A 142 7.58 2.63 13.30
C ILE A 142 6.89 3.16 14.57
N PHE A 143 7.41 2.84 15.76
CA PHE A 143 6.85 3.31 17.02
C PHE A 143 7.10 4.80 17.28
N SER A 144 8.12 5.40 16.66
CA SER A 144 8.39 6.84 16.78
C SER A 144 7.32 7.72 16.12
N ILE A 145 6.52 7.16 15.19
CA ILE A 145 5.45 7.89 14.52
C ILE A 145 4.28 8.06 15.51
N PRO A 146 3.95 9.29 15.96
CA PRO A 146 3.04 9.49 17.09
C PRO A 146 1.58 9.13 16.76
N GLU A 147 1.11 9.50 15.57
CA GLU A 147 -0.26 9.25 15.13
C GLU A 147 -0.37 8.03 14.23
N THR A 148 -1.46 7.28 14.37
CA THR A 148 -1.81 6.23 13.42
C THR A 148 -2.31 6.88 12.13
N ASN A 149 -1.42 7.03 11.17
CA ASN A 149 -1.71 7.54 9.83
C ASN A 149 -1.43 6.48 8.76
N LYS A 150 -1.77 6.80 7.50
CA LYS A 150 -1.59 5.90 6.35
C LYS A 150 -0.16 5.34 6.24
N TYR A 151 0.85 6.16 6.46
CA TYR A 151 2.25 5.75 6.41
C TYR A 151 2.59 4.74 7.49
N LYS A 152 2.21 5.00 8.75
CA LYS A 152 2.41 4.06 9.86
C LYS A 152 1.71 2.72 9.61
N LEU A 153 0.48 2.75 9.09
CA LEU A 153 -0.28 1.53 8.74
C LEU A 153 0.43 0.72 7.64
N SER A 154 0.93 1.38 6.59
CA SER A 154 1.68 0.71 5.53
C SER A 154 2.96 0.06 6.04
N LEU A 155 3.72 0.73 6.90
CA LEU A 155 4.92 0.14 7.51
C LEU A 155 4.58 -1.10 8.34
N TYR A 156 3.53 -1.04 9.16
CA TYR A 156 3.08 -2.22 9.91
C TYR A 156 2.64 -3.35 8.99
N ALA A 157 1.84 -3.06 7.96
CA ALA A 157 1.38 -4.08 7.02
C ALA A 157 2.55 -4.83 6.37
N ASN A 158 3.59 -4.10 5.98
CA ASN A 158 4.77 -4.66 5.32
C ASN A 158 5.68 -5.46 6.26
N PHE A 159 5.78 -5.05 7.53
CA PHE A 159 6.78 -5.58 8.46
C PHE A 159 6.21 -6.37 9.63
N ILE A 160 4.91 -6.69 9.61
CA ILE A 160 4.23 -7.44 10.69
C ILE A 160 4.91 -8.79 11.01
N HIS A 161 5.50 -9.45 10.01
CA HIS A 161 6.20 -10.72 10.18
C HIS A 161 7.50 -10.59 11.01
N LEU A 162 8.00 -9.37 11.24
CA LEU A 162 9.19 -9.11 12.09
C LEU A 162 8.84 -8.96 13.59
N TYR A 163 7.57 -9.11 13.95
CA TYR A 163 7.08 -9.00 15.31
C TYR A 163 6.65 -10.37 15.84
N ASP A 164 6.89 -10.62 17.13
CA ASP A 164 6.29 -11.76 17.82
C ASP A 164 4.76 -11.63 17.90
N TYR A 165 4.11 -12.73 18.26
CA TYR A 165 2.66 -12.85 18.28
C TYR A 165 2.03 -11.85 19.28
N GLU A 166 2.59 -11.73 20.48
CA GLU A 166 2.09 -10.86 21.55
C GLU A 166 2.17 -9.38 21.16
N THR A 167 3.30 -8.96 20.62
CA THR A 167 3.53 -7.58 20.15
C THR A 167 2.59 -7.25 19.00
N SER A 168 2.47 -8.15 18.01
CA SER A 168 1.54 -7.99 16.89
C SER A 168 0.09 -7.86 17.38
N THR A 169 -0.31 -8.73 18.31
CA THR A 169 -1.63 -8.76 18.93
C THR A 169 -1.96 -7.43 19.62
N ALA A 170 -1.01 -6.90 20.41
CA ALA A 170 -1.19 -5.63 21.12
C ALA A 170 -1.33 -4.44 20.16
N ILE A 171 -0.47 -4.35 19.14
CA ILE A 171 -0.49 -3.27 18.15
C ILE A 171 -1.81 -3.27 17.37
N ILE A 172 -2.20 -4.43 16.83
CA ILE A 172 -3.41 -4.53 16.02
C ILE A 172 -4.63 -4.14 16.85
N ARG A 173 -4.73 -4.60 18.10
CA ARG A 173 -5.83 -4.17 18.99
C ARG A 173 -5.89 -2.66 19.16
N GLN A 174 -4.75 -1.98 19.28
CA GLN A 174 -4.73 -0.52 19.36
C GLN A 174 -5.16 0.14 18.05
N ILE A 175 -4.74 -0.39 16.90
CA ILE A 175 -5.16 0.08 15.57
C ILE A 175 -6.68 -0.07 15.43
N LEU A 176 -7.21 -1.27 15.66
CA LEU A 176 -8.63 -1.58 15.46
C LEU A 176 -9.54 -0.81 16.44
N LYS A 177 -9.07 -0.49 17.64
CA LYS A 177 -9.81 0.36 18.60
C LYS A 177 -10.02 1.80 18.11
N LYS A 178 -9.08 2.32 17.33
CA LYS A 178 -9.11 3.70 16.82
C LYS A 178 -9.71 3.79 15.42
N PHE A 179 -9.94 2.66 14.76
CA PHE A 179 -10.42 2.64 13.38
C PHE A 179 -11.93 2.62 13.31
N ASP A 180 -12.49 3.63 12.62
CA ASP A 180 -13.88 3.61 12.19
C ASP A 180 -13.96 3.32 10.69
N VAL A 181 -14.52 2.15 10.36
CA VAL A 181 -14.69 1.69 8.98
C VAL A 181 -15.51 2.69 8.15
N LYS A 182 -16.51 3.37 8.75
CA LYS A 182 -17.46 4.23 8.04
C LYS A 182 -16.85 5.54 7.57
N THR A 183 -15.91 6.08 8.33
CA THR A 183 -15.29 7.39 8.06
C THR A 183 -13.93 7.27 7.38
N SER A 184 -13.39 6.06 7.30
CA SER A 184 -12.07 5.80 6.74
C SER A 184 -12.08 5.72 5.22
N SER A 185 -11.02 6.22 4.59
CA SER A 185 -10.85 6.15 3.14
C SER A 185 -10.63 4.69 2.67
N THR A 186 -10.94 4.41 1.40
CA THR A 186 -10.70 3.08 0.79
C THR A 186 -9.27 2.59 0.99
N LYS A 187 -8.28 3.49 0.88
CA LYS A 187 -6.86 3.16 1.08
C LYS A 187 -6.57 2.72 2.53
N GLU A 188 -7.20 3.34 3.52
CA GLU A 188 -7.05 2.93 4.93
C GLU A 188 -7.75 1.59 5.21
N GLN A 189 -8.92 1.38 4.62
CA GLN A 189 -9.63 0.10 4.70
C GLN A 189 -8.82 -1.04 4.08
N VAL A 190 -8.19 -0.81 2.91
CA VAL A 190 -7.27 -1.75 2.27
C VAL A 190 -6.08 -2.04 3.18
N ALA A 191 -5.42 -1.00 3.71
CA ALA A 191 -4.26 -1.18 4.59
C ALA A 191 -4.60 -2.03 5.83
N ILE A 192 -5.73 -1.76 6.49
CA ILE A 192 -6.17 -2.52 7.67
C ILE A 192 -6.62 -3.93 7.31
N GLY A 193 -7.29 -4.09 6.17
CA GLY A 193 -7.61 -5.42 5.64
C GLY A 193 -6.35 -6.26 5.42
N THR A 194 -5.31 -5.68 4.82
CA THR A 194 -4.01 -6.36 4.63
C THR A 194 -3.35 -6.71 5.96
N ILE A 195 -3.34 -5.80 6.94
CA ILE A 195 -2.84 -6.09 8.30
C ILE A 195 -3.58 -7.29 8.91
N LEU A 196 -4.91 -7.32 8.79
CA LEU A 196 -5.73 -8.41 9.30
C LEU A 196 -5.42 -9.74 8.60
N VAL A 197 -5.30 -9.75 7.28
CA VAL A 197 -4.94 -10.95 6.50
C VAL A 197 -3.59 -11.49 6.95
N ASN A 198 -2.56 -10.64 7.01
CA ASN A 198 -1.21 -11.05 7.39
C ASN A 198 -1.16 -11.58 8.82
N TYR A 199 -1.82 -10.89 9.76
CA TYR A 199 -1.90 -11.34 11.16
C TYR A 199 -2.62 -12.68 11.30
N LEU A 200 -3.78 -12.83 10.66
CA LEU A 200 -4.58 -14.05 10.72
C LEU A 200 -3.86 -15.24 10.07
N SER A 201 -3.19 -15.02 8.93
CA SER A 201 -2.37 -16.04 8.25
C SER A 201 -1.25 -16.52 9.16
N ASN A 202 -0.41 -15.60 9.65
CA ASN A 202 0.69 -15.93 10.54
C ASN A 202 0.22 -16.63 11.82
N SER A 203 -0.92 -16.21 12.38
CA SER A 203 -1.51 -16.85 13.56
C SER A 203 -1.92 -18.30 13.28
N ILE A 204 -2.54 -18.57 12.12
CA ILE A 204 -2.91 -19.94 11.72
C ILE A 204 -1.65 -20.78 11.45
N GLU A 205 -0.67 -20.26 10.71
CA GLU A 205 0.59 -20.95 10.41
C GLU A 205 1.30 -21.39 11.68
N THR A 206 1.43 -20.47 12.64
CA THR A 206 2.11 -20.69 13.93
C THR A 206 1.23 -21.33 15.01
N SER A 207 0.01 -21.75 14.66
CA SER A 207 -0.93 -22.44 15.55
C SER A 207 -1.48 -21.63 16.72
N HIS A 208 -1.52 -20.30 16.61
CA HIS A 208 -2.12 -19.38 17.57
C HIS A 208 -3.59 -19.07 17.20
N TYR A 209 -4.50 -20.03 17.42
CA TYR A 209 -5.92 -19.89 17.06
C TYR A 209 -6.76 -19.11 18.09
N ASP A 210 -6.21 -18.89 19.28
CA ASP A 210 -6.91 -18.26 20.40
C ASP A 210 -7.33 -16.83 20.07
N LYS A 211 -8.59 -16.51 20.38
CA LYS A 211 -9.16 -15.16 20.28
C LYS A 211 -9.13 -14.56 18.87
N LEU A 212 -8.88 -15.35 17.82
CA LEU A 212 -8.94 -14.88 16.43
C LEU A 212 -10.36 -14.45 16.01
N GLY A 213 -11.40 -14.96 16.68
CA GLY A 213 -12.80 -14.59 16.44
C GLY A 213 -13.04 -13.08 16.42
N TYR A 214 -12.46 -12.34 17.38
CA TYR A 214 -12.56 -10.87 17.42
C TYR A 214 -12.09 -10.19 16.13
N TYR A 215 -11.00 -10.69 15.55
CA TYR A 215 -10.39 -10.13 14.34
C TYR A 215 -11.21 -10.50 13.10
N PHE A 216 -11.75 -11.72 13.04
CA PHE A 216 -12.69 -12.10 11.98
C PHE A 216 -13.98 -11.28 12.03
N ASP A 217 -14.52 -11.02 13.22
CA ASP A 217 -15.73 -10.20 13.39
C ASP A 217 -15.48 -8.75 13.01
N PHE A 218 -14.28 -8.22 13.32
CA PHE A 218 -13.88 -6.91 12.81
C PHE A 218 -13.77 -6.91 11.29
N ALA A 219 -13.11 -7.91 10.70
CA ALA A 219 -12.89 -8.01 9.27
C ALA A 219 -14.21 -8.10 8.46
N GLN A 220 -15.28 -8.63 9.07
CA GLN A 220 -16.62 -8.63 8.48
C GLN A 220 -17.19 -7.21 8.30
N LYS A 221 -16.80 -6.25 9.14
CA LYS A 221 -17.28 -4.86 9.07
C LYS A 221 -16.74 -4.09 7.85
N LEU A 222 -15.60 -4.50 7.29
CA LEU A 222 -15.05 -3.90 6.06
C LEU A 222 -16.09 -3.97 4.92
N PRO A 223 -16.23 -2.93 4.08
CA PRO A 223 -17.19 -2.96 3.00
C PRO A 223 -16.78 -3.98 1.92
N ILE A 224 -17.75 -4.40 1.10
CA ILE A 224 -17.50 -5.26 -0.06
C ILE A 224 -17.46 -4.34 -1.28
N THR A 225 -16.26 -3.97 -1.69
CA THR A 225 -15.98 -3.21 -2.92
C THR A 225 -14.97 -3.99 -3.76
N THR A 226 -14.80 -3.60 -5.02
CA THR A 226 -13.77 -4.18 -5.90
C THR A 226 -12.37 -4.06 -5.30
N ASP A 227 -12.05 -2.92 -4.67
CA ASP A 227 -10.75 -2.67 -4.03
C ASP A 227 -10.47 -3.60 -2.83
N ILE A 228 -11.52 -4.10 -2.17
CA ILE A 228 -11.43 -4.91 -0.94
C ILE A 228 -11.72 -6.39 -1.22
N TYR A 229 -12.17 -6.74 -2.43
CA TYR A 229 -12.61 -8.08 -2.79
C TYR A 229 -11.54 -9.16 -2.50
N LEU A 230 -10.29 -8.94 -2.91
CA LEU A 230 -9.20 -9.88 -2.66
C LEU A 230 -8.97 -10.11 -1.15
N ILE A 231 -9.02 -9.04 -0.36
CA ILE A 231 -8.88 -9.10 1.10
C ILE A 231 -10.03 -9.92 1.70
N LYS A 232 -11.26 -9.71 1.26
CA LYS A 232 -12.43 -10.48 1.72
C LYS A 232 -12.31 -11.97 1.40
N CYS A 233 -11.84 -12.32 0.20
CA CYS A 233 -11.60 -13.71 -0.17
C CYS A 233 -10.52 -14.34 0.71
N SER A 234 -9.41 -13.65 0.98
CA SER A 234 -8.37 -14.13 1.88
C SER A 234 -8.87 -14.31 3.32
N ILE A 235 -9.60 -13.33 3.87
CA ILE A 235 -10.24 -13.44 5.19
C ILE A 235 -11.21 -14.62 5.22
N ALA A 236 -11.97 -14.86 4.16
CA ALA A 236 -12.91 -15.98 4.09
C ALA A 236 -12.18 -17.33 4.10
N SER A 237 -11.09 -17.49 3.35
CA SER A 237 -10.24 -18.69 3.40
C SER A 237 -9.69 -18.92 4.81
N LEU A 238 -9.09 -17.89 5.41
CA LEU A 238 -8.53 -17.98 6.76
C LEU A 238 -9.59 -18.30 7.82
N LYS A 239 -10.80 -17.74 7.69
CA LYS A 239 -11.92 -18.03 8.60
C LYS A 239 -12.39 -19.48 8.48
N ASN A 240 -12.41 -20.05 7.28
CA ASN A 240 -12.76 -21.45 7.09
C ASN A 240 -11.67 -22.38 7.66
N LEU A 241 -10.38 -22.07 7.45
CA LEU A 241 -9.29 -22.83 8.08
C LEU A 241 -9.36 -22.77 9.61
N TRP A 242 -9.58 -21.59 10.17
CA TRP A 242 -9.77 -21.41 11.61
C TRP A 242 -10.95 -22.22 12.14
N LYS A 243 -12.09 -22.27 11.43
CA LYS A 243 -13.23 -23.11 11.83
C LYS A 243 -12.93 -24.60 11.70
N TYR A 244 -12.25 -25.01 10.64
CA TYR A 244 -11.83 -26.39 10.44
C TYR A 244 -10.96 -26.91 11.58
N HIS A 245 -10.07 -26.07 12.12
CA HIS A 245 -9.23 -26.40 13.26
C HIS A 245 -10.02 -26.91 14.48
N PHE A 246 -11.19 -26.31 14.75
CA PHE A 246 -12.01 -26.67 15.92
C PHE A 246 -13.10 -27.71 15.61
N ASP A 247 -13.73 -27.59 14.45
CA ASP A 247 -14.94 -28.37 14.13
C ASP A 247 -14.61 -29.62 13.29
N HIS A 248 -13.43 -29.68 12.69
CA HIS A 248 -12.95 -30.73 11.77
C HIS A 248 -13.87 -31.02 10.59
N ASN A 249 -14.81 -30.11 10.31
CA ASN A 249 -15.82 -30.31 9.28
C ASN A 249 -15.21 -30.13 7.87
N PRO A 250 -15.21 -31.17 7.00
CA PRO A 250 -14.62 -31.10 5.67
C PRO A 250 -15.17 -29.97 4.78
N LYS A 251 -16.40 -29.52 5.02
CA LYS A 251 -17.02 -28.40 4.30
C LYS A 251 -16.19 -27.12 4.35
N TYR A 252 -15.47 -26.89 5.44
CA TYR A 252 -14.60 -25.72 5.56
C TYR A 252 -13.38 -25.81 4.64
N ILE A 253 -12.78 -26.99 4.50
CA ILE A 253 -11.70 -27.23 3.52
C ILE A 253 -12.22 -27.10 2.09
N GLU A 254 -13.41 -27.62 1.80
CA GLU A 254 -14.06 -27.47 0.49
C GLU A 254 -14.27 -26.00 0.12
N ASN A 255 -14.74 -25.17 1.06
CA ASN A 255 -14.87 -23.73 0.84
C ASN A 255 -13.52 -23.08 0.50
N CYS A 256 -12.44 -23.43 1.21
CA CYS A 256 -11.10 -22.93 0.90
C CYS A 256 -10.64 -23.35 -0.51
N ARG A 257 -10.87 -24.61 -0.89
CA ARG A 257 -10.54 -25.12 -2.24
C ARG A 257 -11.32 -24.41 -3.34
N THR A 258 -12.58 -24.06 -3.10
CA THR A 258 -13.36 -23.23 -4.04
C THR A 258 -12.73 -21.85 -4.22
N ILE A 259 -12.26 -21.21 -3.14
CA ILE A 259 -11.57 -19.92 -3.23
C ILE A 259 -10.24 -20.06 -3.99
N VAL A 260 -9.45 -21.10 -3.72
CA VAL A 260 -8.23 -21.41 -4.49
C VAL A 260 -8.52 -21.55 -5.99
N LYS A 261 -9.60 -22.27 -6.34
CA LYS A 261 -10.03 -22.40 -7.73
C LYS A 261 -10.36 -21.04 -8.35
N THR A 262 -11.06 -20.16 -7.62
CA THR A 262 -11.35 -18.80 -8.09
C THR A 262 -10.08 -18.01 -8.37
N TYR A 263 -9.10 -18.04 -7.46
CA TYR A 263 -7.81 -17.38 -7.67
C TYR A 263 -7.07 -17.91 -8.91
N ASN A 264 -7.05 -19.23 -9.09
CA ASN A 264 -6.42 -19.84 -10.25
C ASN A 264 -7.10 -19.45 -11.57
N LEU A 265 -8.44 -19.43 -11.59
CA LEU A 265 -9.22 -19.03 -12.77
C LEU A 265 -9.05 -17.55 -13.11
N SER A 266 -8.83 -16.68 -12.11
CA SER A 266 -8.61 -15.25 -12.31
C SER A 266 -7.14 -14.88 -12.55
N GLY A 267 -6.24 -15.86 -12.68
CA GLY A 267 -4.82 -15.63 -12.93
C GLY A 267 -3.97 -15.35 -11.68
N LEU A 268 -4.55 -15.38 -10.47
CA LEU A 268 -3.86 -15.16 -9.19
C LEU A 268 -3.24 -16.46 -8.66
N LYS A 269 -2.45 -17.14 -9.49
CA LYS A 269 -1.95 -18.49 -9.20
C LYS A 269 -1.08 -18.58 -7.95
N GLU A 270 -0.19 -17.61 -7.72
CA GLU A 270 0.67 -17.60 -6.53
C GLU A 270 -0.12 -17.42 -5.23
N VAL A 271 -1.18 -16.60 -5.26
CA VAL A 271 -2.11 -16.46 -4.12
C VAL A 271 -2.87 -17.78 -3.89
N GLY A 272 -3.34 -18.41 -4.96
CA GLY A 272 -3.96 -19.74 -4.91
C GLY A 272 -3.06 -20.80 -4.30
N LYS A 273 -1.78 -20.82 -4.71
CA LYS A 273 -0.75 -21.72 -4.18
C LYS A 273 -0.52 -21.50 -2.69
N SER A 274 -0.37 -20.25 -2.26
CA SER A 274 -0.17 -19.89 -0.85
C SER A 274 -1.32 -20.40 0.03
N VAL A 275 -2.57 -20.23 -0.41
CA VAL A 275 -3.74 -20.75 0.33
C VAL A 275 -3.79 -22.28 0.32
N GLN A 276 -3.37 -22.93 -0.77
CA GLN A 276 -3.26 -24.39 -0.84
C GLN A 276 -2.24 -24.94 0.16
N GLU A 277 -1.08 -24.29 0.29
CA GLU A 277 -0.05 -24.66 1.26
C GLU A 277 -0.58 -24.55 2.71
N LEU A 278 -1.37 -23.52 3.02
CA LEU A 278 -2.05 -23.38 4.31
C LEU A 278 -3.09 -24.49 4.55
N ILE A 279 -3.87 -24.86 3.54
CA ILE A 279 -4.82 -25.99 3.62
C ILE A 279 -4.06 -27.28 3.97
N ASP A 280 -3.00 -27.58 3.24
CA ASP A 280 -2.25 -28.82 3.39
C ASP A 280 -1.55 -28.88 4.77
N MET A 281 -1.03 -27.73 5.23
CA MET A 281 -0.48 -27.59 6.57
C MET A 281 -1.54 -27.86 7.64
N GLU A 282 -2.72 -27.25 7.55
CA GLU A 282 -3.79 -27.41 8.54
C GLU A 282 -4.29 -28.86 8.59
N ILE A 283 -4.48 -29.51 7.44
CA ILE A 283 -4.85 -30.94 7.39
C ILE A 283 -3.78 -31.81 8.05
N LYS A 284 -2.50 -31.49 7.84
CA LYS A 284 -1.39 -32.24 8.43
C LYS A 284 -1.34 -32.12 9.96
N LYS A 285 -1.73 -30.97 10.53
CA LYS A 285 -1.79 -30.77 11.99
C LYS A 285 -2.81 -31.67 12.68
N GLN A 286 -3.78 -32.21 11.93
CA GLN A 286 -4.87 -33.05 12.44
C GLN A 286 -4.59 -34.57 12.29
N LYS A 287 -3.42 -34.94 11.75
CA LYS A 287 -2.97 -36.33 11.63
C LYS A 287 -1.95 -36.68 12.71
#